data_AF-A0AAV5N759-F1
#
_entry.id   AF-A0AAV5N759-F1
#
_cell.length_a   1.000
_cell.length_b   1.000
_cell.length_c   1.000
_cell.angle_alpha   90.00
_cell.angle_beta   90.00
_cell.angle_gamma   90.00
#
_symmetry.space_group_name_H-M   'P 1'
#
loop_
_entity.id
_entity.type
_entity.pdbx_description
1 polymer ?
#
loop_
_entity_poly.entity_id
_entity_poly.type
_entity_poly.pdbx_seq_one_letter_code
_entity_poly.pdbx_strand_id
1 'polypeptide(L)'
;MKFKMKIIDYFELSDGRTVFLGYISENEGMISDCRCDLLRNGLYVQPLHVMREMLIKKYEINDYRAIEVTGPVPFTHECVKNEVWEISYNSKSFS
;
A
#
# COMPACT_ATOMS: atom_id res chain seq x y z
N MET A 1 -10.62 -9.39 -4.33
CA MET A 1 -9.15 -9.23 -4.22
C MET A 1 -8.77 -9.33 -2.75
N LYS A 2 -7.63 -9.90 -2.40
CA LYS A 2 -7.03 -9.81 -1.05
C LYS A 2 -5.54 -9.62 -1.28
N PHE A 3 -4.91 -8.71 -0.54
CA PHE A 3 -3.48 -8.52 -0.62
C PHE A 3 -2.95 -7.92 0.68
N LYS A 4 -1.66 -8.12 0.91
CA LYS A 4 -0.90 -7.41 1.91
C LYS A 4 0.37 -6.88 1.27
N MET A 5 0.70 -5.62 1.53
CA MET A 5 1.91 -5.01 1.02
C MET A 5 2.80 -4.60 2.18
N LYS A 6 4.05 -5.07 2.19
CA LYS A 6 5.08 -4.52 3.07
C LYS A 6 5.74 -3.33 2.36
N ILE A 7 5.62 -2.14 2.94
CA ILE A 7 6.17 -0.91 2.41
C ILE A 7 7.69 -0.90 2.67
N ILE A 8 8.47 -0.67 1.60
CA ILE A 8 9.93 -0.52 1.67
C ILE A 8 10.39 0.91 1.42
N ASP A 9 9.57 1.70 0.72
CA ASP A 9 9.80 3.11 0.47
C ASP A 9 8.50 3.78 0.03
N TYR A 10 8.48 5.11 -0.02
CA TYR A 10 7.39 5.87 -0.61
C TYR A 10 7.91 7.13 -1.30
N PHE A 11 7.08 7.77 -2.11
CA PHE A 11 7.35 9.12 -2.57
C PHE A 11 6.04 9.88 -2.79
N GLU A 12 6.11 11.19 -2.68
CA GLU A 12 4.97 12.08 -2.87
C GLU A 12 4.97 12.62 -4.29
N LEU A 13 3.81 12.58 -4.94
CA LEU A 13 3.57 13.24 -6.21
C LEU A 13 3.30 14.73 -5.97
N SER A 14 3.54 15.55 -6.97
CA SER A 14 3.37 17.01 -6.89
C SER A 14 1.93 17.46 -6.60
N ASP A 15 0.95 16.57 -6.78
CA ASP A 15 -0.46 16.81 -6.51
C ASP A 15 -0.91 16.30 -5.13
N GLY A 16 0.03 15.91 -4.26
CA GLY A 16 -0.22 15.50 -2.88
C GLY A 16 -0.64 14.03 -2.71
N ARG A 17 -0.66 13.24 -3.79
CA ARG A 17 -0.82 11.79 -3.71
C ARG A 17 0.49 11.14 -3.27
N THR A 18 0.39 9.98 -2.61
CA THR A 18 1.58 9.20 -2.22
C THR A 18 1.64 7.90 -3.02
N VAL A 19 2.83 7.51 -3.43
CA VAL A 19 3.10 6.20 -4.02
C VAL A 19 3.90 5.37 -3.02
N PHE A 20 3.36 4.21 -2.66
CA PHE A 20 4.11 3.22 -1.89
C PHE A 20 4.83 2.25 -2.81
N LEU A 21 6.06 1.90 -2.43
CA LEU A 21 6.86 0.86 -3.05
C LEU A 21 7.03 -0.28 -2.05
N GLY A 22 6.84 -1.53 -2.47
CA GLY A 22 6.72 -2.62 -1.51
C GLY A 22 6.45 -3.98 -2.12
N TYR A 23 6.63 -5.00 -1.30
CA TYR A 23 6.35 -6.40 -1.67
C TYR A 23 4.89 -6.72 -1.44
N ILE A 24 4.22 -7.31 -2.42
CA ILE A 24 2.82 -7.72 -2.31
C ILE A 24 2.70 -9.22 -2.17
N SER A 25 2.05 -9.67 -1.11
CA SER A 25 1.63 -11.05 -0.93
C SER A 25 0.14 -11.21 -1.22
N GLU A 26 -0.27 -12.46 -1.47
CA GLU A 26 -1.67 -12.89 -1.59
C GLU A 26 -2.44 -12.40 -2.83
N ASN A 27 -1.78 -11.65 -3.72
CA ASN A 27 -2.41 -11.15 -4.95
C ASN A 27 -1.54 -11.28 -6.19
N GLU A 28 -1.97 -12.14 -7.10
CA GLU A 28 -1.39 -12.37 -8.43
C GLU A 28 -2.02 -11.49 -9.52
N GLY A 29 -2.98 -10.63 -9.16
CA GLY A 29 -3.69 -9.75 -10.10
C GLY A 29 -3.34 -8.28 -9.93
N MET A 30 -3.73 -7.44 -10.90
CA MET A 30 -3.65 -5.98 -10.81
C MET A 30 -4.45 -5.46 -9.60
N ILE A 31 -3.89 -4.51 -8.84
CA ILE A 31 -4.61 -3.86 -7.74
C ILE A 31 -5.43 -2.69 -8.27
N SER A 32 -6.75 -2.86 -8.22
CA SER A 32 -7.71 -1.80 -8.53
C SER A 32 -7.98 -0.91 -7.32
N ASP A 33 -8.76 0.14 -7.56
CA ASP A 33 -9.31 1.02 -6.52
C ASP A 33 -9.93 0.19 -5.37
N CYS A 34 -9.43 0.41 -4.15
CA CYS A 34 -9.93 -0.26 -2.96
C CYS A 34 -9.52 0.45 -1.66
N ARG A 35 -10.23 0.14 -0.56
CA ARG A 35 -9.84 0.56 0.79
C ARG A 35 -8.92 -0.47 1.44
N CYS A 36 -7.90 0.04 2.11
CA CYS A 36 -6.93 -0.74 2.86
C CYS A 36 -6.74 -0.15 4.25
N ASP A 37 -6.25 -0.96 5.17
CA ASP A 37 -5.80 -0.49 6.48
C ASP A 37 -4.28 -0.32 6.45
N LEU A 38 -3.80 0.82 6.95
CA LEU A 38 -2.39 1.04 7.22
C LEU A 38 -2.04 0.48 8.60
N LEU A 39 -1.00 -0.35 8.64
CA LEU A 39 -0.53 -1.02 9.84
C LEU A 39 0.93 -0.62 10.13
N ARG A 40 1.26 -0.47 11.41
CA ARG A 40 2.62 -0.28 11.94
C ARG A 40 2.95 -1.41 12.89
N ASN A 41 3.94 -2.23 12.57
CA ASN A 41 4.31 -3.43 13.32
C ASN A 41 3.09 -4.34 13.62
N GLY A 42 2.18 -4.47 12.64
CA GLY A 42 0.94 -5.24 12.77
C GLY A 42 -0.21 -4.56 13.52
N LEU A 43 0.00 -3.36 14.06
CA LEU A 43 -1.05 -2.58 14.73
C LEU A 43 -1.71 -1.60 13.76
N TYR A 44 -3.04 -1.49 13.84
CA TYR A 44 -3.82 -0.55 13.05
C TYR A 44 -3.43 0.90 13.32
N VAL A 45 -3.28 1.69 12.25
CA VAL A 45 -3.01 3.13 12.33
C VAL A 45 -4.18 3.93 11.78
N GLN A 46 -4.54 3.73 10.52
CA GLN A 46 -5.60 4.49 9.85
C GLN A 46 -6.08 3.76 8.59
N PRO A 47 -7.26 4.12 8.03
CA PRO A 47 -7.63 3.64 6.70
C PRO A 47 -6.86 4.42 5.62
N LEU A 48 -6.67 3.79 4.48
CA LEU A 48 -6.13 4.38 3.26
C LEU A 48 -6.98 3.98 2.06
N HIS A 49 -7.01 4.86 1.07
CA HIS A 49 -7.65 4.59 -0.20
C HIS A 49 -6.57 4.36 -1.25
N VAL A 50 -6.46 3.11 -1.72
CA VAL A 50 -5.61 2.74 -2.84
C VAL A 50 -6.39 3.08 -4.11
N MET A 51 -5.81 3.93 -4.95
CA MET A 51 -6.39 4.35 -6.22
C MET A 51 -6.18 3.27 -7.29
N ARG A 52 -4.93 2.85 -7.43
CA ARG A 52 -4.47 1.87 -8.43
C ARG A 52 -3.01 1.54 -8.19
N GLU A 53 -2.56 0.47 -8.82
CA GLU A 53 -1.14 0.23 -9.04
C GLU A 53 -0.56 1.09 -10.18
N MET A 54 0.70 1.49 -10.06
CA MET A 54 1.44 2.33 -11.02
C MET A 54 2.43 1.56 -11.92
N LEU A 55 2.41 0.22 -11.97
CA LEU A 55 3.36 -0.57 -12.76
C LEU A 55 2.71 -1.52 -13.78
N ILE A 56 3.34 -1.57 -14.95
CA ILE A 56 2.95 -2.27 -16.18
C ILE A 56 3.88 -3.48 -16.32
N LYS A 57 3.56 -4.64 -15.72
CA LYS A 57 4.28 -5.91 -15.94
C LYS A 57 3.44 -7.13 -15.52
N LYS A 58 4.00 -8.33 -15.70
CA LYS A 58 3.45 -9.60 -15.21
C LYS A 58 3.43 -9.59 -13.68
N TYR A 59 2.30 -9.98 -13.09
CA TYR A 59 2.07 -9.92 -11.64
C TYR A 59 2.26 -11.29 -11.01
N GLU A 60 3.18 -11.40 -10.05
CA GLU A 60 3.40 -12.61 -9.26
C GLU A 60 3.33 -12.28 -7.76
N ILE A 61 3.08 -13.30 -6.93
CA ILE A 61 3.13 -13.16 -5.47
C ILE A 61 4.57 -12.87 -5.05
N ASN A 62 4.72 -12.02 -4.04
CA ASN A 62 5.99 -11.53 -3.51
C ASN A 62 6.77 -10.63 -4.47
N ASP A 63 6.08 -10.07 -5.47
CA ASP A 63 6.67 -9.05 -6.34
C ASP A 63 6.68 -7.67 -5.70
N TYR A 64 7.68 -6.90 -6.11
CA TYR A 64 7.72 -5.46 -5.87
C TYR A 64 6.72 -4.75 -6.77
N ARG A 65 5.83 -3.98 -6.13
CA ARG A 65 4.79 -3.23 -6.81
C ARG A 65 4.74 -1.81 -6.27
N ALA A 66 4.27 -0.91 -7.13
CA ALA A 66 4.07 0.50 -6.80
C ALA A 66 2.57 0.77 -6.74
N ILE A 67 2.06 1.25 -5.62
CA ILE A 67 0.63 1.57 -5.50
C ILE A 67 0.44 3.03 -5.16
N GLU A 68 -0.52 3.65 -5.82
CA GLU A 68 -0.94 5.02 -5.61
C GLU A 68 -2.01 5.03 -4.53
N VAL A 69 -1.83 5.87 -3.50
CA VAL A 69 -2.78 6.06 -2.41
C VAL A 69 -3.15 7.54 -2.25
N THR A 70 -4.34 7.77 -1.71
CA THR A 70 -4.78 9.09 -1.24
C THR A 70 -4.94 9.11 0.28
N GLY A 71 -4.72 10.30 0.84
CA GLY A 71 -4.79 10.55 2.27
C GLY A 71 -3.41 10.82 2.89
N PRO A 72 -3.37 11.42 4.09
CA PRO A 72 -2.13 11.72 4.78
C PRO A 72 -1.42 10.43 5.20
N VAL A 73 -0.09 10.43 5.08
CA VAL A 73 0.78 9.32 5.47
C VAL A 73 1.51 9.70 6.77
N PRO A 74 1.27 9.01 7.89
CA PRO A 74 1.72 9.44 9.22
C PRO A 74 3.15 8.98 9.54
N PHE A 75 4.03 8.87 8.54
CA PHE A 75 5.39 8.38 8.71
C PHE A 75 6.37 9.03 7.74
N THR A 76 7.64 9.09 8.14
CA THR A 76 8.75 9.58 7.32
C THR A 76 9.51 8.43 6.68
N HIS A 77 10.41 8.72 5.74
CA HIS A 77 11.31 7.70 5.17
C HIS A 77 12.17 7.01 6.24
N GLU A 78 12.53 7.71 7.31
CA GLU A 78 13.27 7.12 8.43
C GLU A 78 12.42 6.09 9.18
N CYS A 79 11.14 6.38 9.41
CA CYS A 79 10.20 5.42 10.00
C CYS A 79 10.07 4.16 9.13
N VAL A 80 9.98 4.30 7.80
CA VAL A 80 9.89 3.15 6.88
C VAL A 80 11.11 2.25 6.95
N LYS A 81 12.31 2.81 7.18
CA LYS A 81 13.55 2.03 7.30
C LYS A 81 13.67 1.28 8.62
N ASN A 82 13.16 1.87 9.71
CA ASN A 82 13.35 1.36 11.07
C ASN A 82 12.18 0.49 11.56
N GLU A 83 11.04 0.50 10.88
CA GLU A 83 9.80 -0.11 11.33
C GLU A 83 9.13 -0.90 10.21
N VAL A 84 8.23 -1.81 10.58
CA VAL A 84 7.45 -2.56 9.61
C VAL A 84 6.15 -1.82 9.32
N TRP A 85 6.07 -1.22 8.14
CA TRP A 85 4.85 -0.59 7.63
C TRP A 85 4.20 -1.47 6.58
N GLU A 86 2.89 -1.66 6.71
CA GLU A 86 2.14 -2.54 5.83
C GLU A 86 0.81 -1.90 5.47
N ILE A 87 0.33 -2.16 4.25
CA ILE A 87 -1.10 -2.00 3.98
C ILE A 87 -1.75 -3.36 3.77
N SER A 88 -2.98 -3.51 4.23
CA SER A 88 -3.75 -4.74 4.09
C SER A 88 -5.12 -4.43 3.51
N TYR A 89 -5.54 -5.20 2.51
CA TYR A 89 -6.86 -5.06 1.90
C TYR A 89 -7.97 -5.28 2.94
N ASN A 90 -8.89 -4.32 3.03
CA ASN A 90 -10.03 -4.40 3.93
C ASN A 90 -11.33 -4.63 3.15
N SER A 91 -11.85 -5.86 3.21
CA SER A 91 -13.07 -6.28 2.50
C SER A 91 -14.36 -5.75 3.11
N LYS A 92 -14.33 -5.13 4.30
CA LYS A 92 -15.55 -4.74 5.04
C LYS A 92 -16.10 -3.37 4.66
N SER A 93 -15.57 -2.73 3.62
CA SER A 93 -15.90 -1.34 3.31
C SER A 93 -16.97 -1.13 2.22
N PHE A 94 -17.80 -2.14 1.93
CA PHE A 94 -19.00 -1.99 1.10
C PHE A 94 -20.25 -2.03 1.99
N SER A 95 -20.60 -0.88 2.54
CA SER A 95 -21.92 -0.60 3.13
C SER A 95 -22.18 0.89 3.04
#